data_AF-A0A7X7E616-F1
#
_entry.id   AF-A0A7X7E616-F1
#
_cell.length_a   1.000
_cell.length_b   1.000
_cell.length_c   1.000
_cell.angle_alpha   90.00
_cell.angle_beta   90.00
_cell.angle_gamma   90.00
#
_symmetry.space_group_name_H-M   'P 1'
#
loop_
_entity.id
_entity.type
_entity.pdbx_description
1 polymer ?
#
loop_
_entity_poly.entity_id
_entity_poly.type
_entity_poly.pdbx_seq_one_letter_code
_entity_poly.pdbx_strand_id
1 'polypeptide(L)'
;AACDFPAISLLIQAALETGWGRAVYANNLYGIKFNPADEWAAPAAATTTSEYEDGAWKTIEAVFSSYDSPIQSMLALIVKLKNEPRYETAWQFRHEPETYFEELALAGYATDPMYAEKLKRIYQTWPEDWKEILCEQADED
;
A
#
# COMPACT_ATOMS: atom_id res chain seq x y z
N ALA A 1 10.29 15.39 -5.85
CA ALA A 1 8.98 15.47 -6.52
C ALA A 1 8.18 14.21 -6.17
N ALA A 2 6.85 14.17 -6.28
CA ALA A 2 6.08 12.93 -6.12
C ALA A 2 6.50 11.83 -7.13
N CYS A 3 7.25 12.23 -8.16
CA CYS A 3 7.87 11.36 -9.16
C CYS A 3 9.07 10.53 -8.65
N ASP A 4 9.47 10.65 -7.39
CA ASP A 4 10.64 9.96 -6.81
C ASP A 4 10.21 8.94 -5.75
N PHE A 5 9.57 7.87 -6.21
CA PHE A 5 9.14 6.75 -5.37
C PHE A 5 9.27 5.43 -6.16
N PRO A 6 9.90 4.37 -5.62
CA PRO A 6 10.06 3.11 -6.37
C PRO A 6 8.73 2.43 -6.69
N ALA A 7 8.51 2.17 -7.98
CA ALA A 7 7.29 1.52 -8.46
C ALA A 7 7.09 0.12 -7.87
N ILE A 8 8.17 -0.60 -7.59
CA ILE A 8 8.12 -1.95 -7.02
C ILE A 8 7.49 -1.95 -5.62
N SER A 9 7.81 -0.95 -4.79
CA SER A 9 7.23 -0.83 -3.43
C SER A 9 5.71 -0.59 -3.50
N LEU A 10 5.25 0.23 -4.46
CA LEU A 10 3.82 0.47 -4.68
C LEU A 10 3.10 -0.81 -5.11
N LEU A 11 3.70 -1.56 -6.04
CA LEU A 11 3.16 -2.83 -6.53
C LEU A 11 3.04 -3.87 -5.42
N ILE A 12 4.07 -4.02 -4.59
CA ILE A 12 4.11 -5.00 -3.50
C ILE A 12 3.10 -4.66 -2.42
N GLN A 13 3.00 -3.38 -2.04
CA GLN A 13 1.96 -2.94 -1.12
C GLN A 13 0.57 -3.21 -1.69
N ALA A 14 0.29 -2.80 -2.93
CA ALA A 14 -1.00 -3.05 -3.56
C ALA A 14 -1.31 -4.56 -3.64
N ALA A 15 -0.32 -5.41 -3.94
CA ALA A 15 -0.50 -6.86 -3.99
C ALA A 15 -0.90 -7.43 -2.63
N LEU A 16 -0.26 -6.97 -1.53
CA LEU A 16 -0.62 -7.40 -0.19
C LEU A 16 -2.03 -6.91 0.21
N GLU A 17 -2.28 -5.60 0.05
CA GLU A 17 -3.51 -4.93 0.50
C GLU A 17 -4.76 -5.45 -0.22
N THR A 18 -4.63 -5.80 -1.49
CA THR A 18 -5.76 -6.24 -2.34
C THR A 18 -5.85 -7.75 -2.50
N GLY A 19 -4.90 -8.50 -1.91
CA GLY A 19 -4.74 -9.93 -2.15
C GLY A 19 -4.56 -10.25 -3.65
N TRP A 20 -3.64 -9.55 -4.30
CA TRP A 20 -3.40 -9.62 -5.76
C TRP A 20 -4.63 -9.23 -6.59
N GLY A 21 -5.33 -8.18 -6.19
CA GLY A 21 -6.49 -7.62 -6.89
C GLY A 21 -7.80 -8.39 -6.68
N ARG A 22 -7.80 -9.45 -5.85
CA ARG A 22 -9.01 -10.22 -5.53
C ARG A 22 -10.05 -9.42 -4.77
N ALA A 23 -9.60 -8.43 -3.98
CA ALA A 23 -10.46 -7.54 -3.22
C ALA A 23 -10.01 -6.09 -3.40
N VAL A 24 -10.71 -5.35 -4.25
CA VAL A 24 -10.54 -3.91 -4.42
C VAL A 24 -11.91 -3.25 -4.34
N TYR A 25 -12.04 -2.27 -3.45
CA TYR A 25 -13.26 -1.48 -3.30
C TYR A 25 -12.97 -0.01 -3.56
N ALA A 26 -13.86 0.66 -4.29
CA ALA A 26 -13.78 2.11 -4.55
C ALA A 26 -12.43 2.57 -5.14
N ASN A 27 -11.78 1.72 -5.94
CA ASN A 27 -10.43 1.92 -6.49
C ASN A 27 -9.33 2.19 -5.45
N ASN A 28 -9.55 1.88 -4.17
CA ASN A 28 -8.58 2.09 -3.10
C ASN A 28 -7.66 0.88 -2.95
N LEU A 29 -6.51 0.91 -3.63
CA LEU A 29 -5.55 -0.19 -3.61
C LEU A 29 -4.77 -0.33 -2.29
N TYR A 30 -4.86 0.66 -1.40
CA TYR A 30 -3.93 0.80 -0.26
C TYR A 30 -4.63 0.88 1.09
N GLY A 31 -5.95 0.67 1.13
CA GLY A 31 -6.72 0.72 2.38
C GLY A 31 -6.69 2.09 3.07
N ILE A 32 -6.54 3.19 2.32
CA ILE A 32 -6.45 4.53 2.91
C ILE A 32 -7.80 4.91 3.53
N LYS A 33 -7.82 5.11 4.85
CA LYS A 33 -8.99 5.62 5.58
C LYS A 33 -9.33 7.04 5.11
N PHE A 34 -10.62 7.36 5.03
CA PHE A 34 -11.09 8.66 4.60
C PHE A 34 -10.70 9.75 5.62
N ASN A 35 -10.11 10.83 5.12
CA ASN A 35 -9.86 12.04 5.87
C ASN A 35 -10.61 13.20 5.18
N PRO A 36 -11.52 13.92 5.87
CA PRO A 36 -12.21 15.06 5.29
C PRO A 36 -11.30 16.19 4.78
N ALA A 37 -10.03 16.23 5.21
CA ALA A 37 -9.03 17.18 4.71
C ALA A 37 -8.44 16.80 3.33
N ASP A 38 -8.69 15.58 2.83
CA ASP A 38 -8.20 15.13 1.54
C ASP A 38 -9.14 15.61 0.41
N GLU A 39 -8.83 16.75 -0.20
CA GLU A 39 -9.69 17.42 -1.22
C GLU A 39 -9.93 16.58 -2.50
N TRP A 40 -9.10 15.57 -2.75
CA TRP A 40 -9.12 14.73 -3.96
C TRP A 40 -9.63 13.30 -3.69
N ALA A 41 -10.17 13.06 -2.50
CA ALA A 41 -10.79 11.80 -2.11
C ALA A 41 -12.26 12.01 -1.72
N ALA A 42 -13.13 11.07 -2.07
CA ALA A 42 -14.50 11.03 -1.56
C ALA A 42 -14.62 9.95 -0.46
N PRO A 43 -15.58 10.03 0.47
CA PRO A 43 -15.85 8.93 1.37
C PRO A 43 -16.51 7.77 0.61
N ALA A 44 -16.03 6.55 0.80
CA ALA A 44 -16.74 5.35 0.41
C ALA A 44 -17.80 4.98 1.47
N ALA A 45 -18.65 3.99 1.18
CA ALA A 45 -19.53 3.43 2.20
C ALA A 45 -18.71 2.84 3.37
N ALA A 46 -19.17 3.02 4.60
CA ALA A 46 -18.56 2.39 5.77
C ALA A 46 -18.56 0.86 5.60
N THR A 47 -17.44 0.23 5.95
CA THR A 47 -17.28 -1.23 5.87
C THR A 47 -16.49 -1.73 7.08
N THR A 48 -16.61 -3.02 7.36
CA THR A 48 -15.85 -3.66 8.43
C THR A 48 -14.43 -3.98 7.99
N THR A 49 -13.45 -3.64 8.81
CA THR A 49 -12.04 -4.01 8.65
C THR A 49 -11.54 -4.76 9.89
N SER A 50 -10.45 -5.50 9.76
CA SER A 50 -9.78 -6.17 10.88
C SER A 50 -8.58 -5.36 11.33
N GLU A 51 -8.54 -4.99 12.60
CA GLU A 51 -7.39 -4.32 13.22
C GLU A 51 -6.84 -5.15 14.36
N TYR A 52 -5.52 -5.15 14.54
CA TYR A 52 -4.87 -5.85 15.63
C TYR A 52 -4.61 -4.89 16.79
N GLU A 53 -5.34 -5.08 17.88
CA GLU A 53 -5.29 -4.23 19.07
C GLU A 53 -5.29 -5.10 20.33
N ASP A 54 -4.55 -4.70 21.36
CA ASP A 54 -4.49 -5.42 22.64
C ASP A 54 -4.16 -6.92 22.52
N GLY A 55 -3.38 -7.28 21.49
CA GLY A 55 -2.96 -8.67 21.24
C GLY A 55 -4.01 -9.54 20.54
N ALA A 56 -5.08 -8.96 20.00
CA ALA A 56 -6.13 -9.70 19.30
C ALA A 56 -6.63 -8.96 18.05
N TRP A 57 -7.08 -9.74 17.06
CA TRP A 57 -7.79 -9.20 15.91
C TRP A 57 -9.22 -8.79 16.31
N LYS A 58 -9.57 -7.55 16.04
CA LYS A 58 -10.90 -6.98 16.25
C LYS A 58 -11.48 -6.55 14.91
N THR A 59 -12.78 -6.79 14.73
CA THR A 59 -13.52 -6.23 13.60
C THR A 59 -14.07 -4.87 14.00
N ILE A 60 -13.73 -3.83 13.23
CA ILE A 60 -14.22 -2.47 13.45
C ILE A 60 -14.83 -1.91 12.17
N GLU A 61 -15.74 -0.95 12.31
CA GLU A 61 -16.24 -0.18 11.16
C GLU A 61 -15.30 0.99 10.85
N ALA A 62 -15.00 1.18 9.57
CA ALA A 62 -14.21 2.31 9.09
C ALA A 62 -14.76 2.85 7.77
N VAL A 63 -14.55 4.15 7.55
CA VAL A 63 -14.80 4.81 6.26
C VAL A 63 -13.48 4.91 5.53
N PHE A 64 -13.43 4.39 4.30
CA PHE A 64 -12.25 4.45 3.44
C PHE A 64 -12.42 5.51 2.36
N SER A 65 -11.29 6.02 1.87
CA SER A 65 -11.28 6.90 0.70
C SER A 65 -11.72 6.14 -0.55
N SER A 66 -12.47 6.83 -1.40
CA SER A 66 -12.90 6.42 -2.72
C SER A 66 -12.19 7.27 -3.76
N TYR A 67 -11.80 6.64 -4.85
CA TYR A 67 -11.03 7.26 -5.93
C TYR A 67 -11.66 6.99 -7.30
N ASP A 68 -11.45 7.89 -8.25
CA ASP A 68 -11.91 7.78 -9.64
C ASP A 68 -11.14 6.68 -10.39
N SER A 69 -9.89 6.41 -9.98
CA SER A 69 -9.06 5.38 -10.58
C SER A 69 -8.04 4.78 -9.59
N PRO A 70 -7.54 3.56 -9.87
CA PRO A 70 -6.45 2.98 -9.08
C PRO A 70 -5.19 3.84 -9.06
N ILE A 71 -4.90 4.55 -10.16
CA ILE A 71 -3.77 5.49 -10.26
C ILE A 71 -3.94 6.63 -9.25
N GLN A 72 -5.15 7.17 -9.08
CA GLN A 72 -5.40 8.21 -8.09
C GLN A 72 -5.13 7.70 -6.67
N SER A 73 -5.51 6.45 -6.34
CA SER A 73 -5.16 5.82 -5.05
C SER A 73 -3.66 5.62 -4.84
N MET A 74 -2.89 5.43 -5.92
CA MET A 74 -1.43 5.34 -5.84
C MET A 74 -0.79 6.69 -5.56
N LEU A 75 -1.24 7.73 -6.25
CA LEU A 75 -0.80 9.10 -5.98
C LEU A 75 -1.21 9.53 -4.56
N ALA A 76 -2.37 9.07 -4.09
CA ALA A 76 -2.86 9.25 -2.74
C ALA A 76 -1.85 8.81 -1.68
N LEU A 77 -1.38 7.56 -1.81
CA LEU A 77 -0.41 6.97 -0.91
C LEU A 77 0.88 7.81 -0.91
N ILE A 78 1.41 8.14 -2.09
CA ILE A 78 2.65 8.91 -2.21
C ILE A 78 2.52 10.29 -1.52
N VAL A 79 1.41 10.99 -1.74
CA VAL A 79 1.13 12.28 -1.09
C VAL A 79 1.05 12.12 0.43
N LYS A 80 0.34 11.09 0.90
CA LYS A 80 0.20 10.77 2.34
C LYS A 80 1.55 10.52 2.99
N LEU A 81 2.37 9.62 2.42
CA LEU A 81 3.69 9.27 2.94
C LEU A 81 4.65 10.46 2.94
N LYS A 82 4.54 11.34 1.96
CA LYS A 82 5.40 12.53 1.86
C LYS A 82 5.02 13.62 2.86
N ASN A 83 3.73 13.79 3.14
CA ASN A 83 3.23 14.97 3.84
C ASN A 83 2.91 14.72 5.33
N GLU A 84 2.60 13.48 5.73
CA GLU A 84 2.33 13.17 7.14
C GLU A 84 3.65 12.97 7.91
N PRO A 85 3.92 13.77 8.97
CA PRO A 85 5.20 13.71 9.69
C PRO A 85 5.57 12.33 10.23
N ARG A 86 4.59 11.50 10.60
CA ARG A 86 4.84 10.15 11.10
C ARG A 86 5.53 9.23 10.09
N TYR A 87 5.40 9.50 8.79
CA TYR A 87 6.03 8.71 7.73
C TYR A 87 7.35 9.27 7.24
N GLU A 88 7.92 10.29 7.90
CA GLU A 88 9.15 10.94 7.47
C GLU A 88 10.32 9.96 7.33
N THR A 89 10.53 9.07 8.31
CA THR A 89 11.59 8.05 8.25
C THR A 89 11.37 7.07 7.10
N ALA A 90 10.15 6.55 6.95
CA ALA A 90 9.80 5.67 5.84
C ALA A 90 10.05 6.37 4.49
N TRP A 91 9.69 7.65 4.37
CA TRP A 91 9.98 8.44 3.18
C TRP A 91 11.48 8.55 2.91
N GLN A 92 12.33 8.76 3.92
CA GLN A 92 13.79 8.81 3.76
C GLN A 92 14.34 7.51 3.16
N PHE A 93 13.86 6.36 3.63
CA PHE A 93 14.27 5.03 3.16
C PHE A 93 13.48 4.49 1.97
N ARG A 94 12.65 5.30 1.30
CA ARG A 94 11.77 4.84 0.20
C ARG A 94 12.47 4.08 -0.93
N HIS A 95 13.78 4.28 -1.11
CA HIS A 95 14.64 3.61 -2.10
C HIS A 95 15.30 2.31 -1.60
N GLU A 96 15.06 1.93 -0.35
CA GLU A 96 15.52 0.70 0.29
C GLU A 96 14.27 -0.09 0.74
N PRO A 97 13.67 -0.92 -0.13
CA PRO A 97 12.31 -1.45 0.08
C PRO A 97 12.11 -2.16 1.42
N GLU A 98 13.07 -2.97 1.87
CA GLU A 98 12.96 -3.69 3.14
C GLU A 98 12.93 -2.74 4.33
N THR A 99 13.87 -1.78 4.39
CA THR A 99 13.91 -0.72 5.43
C THR A 99 12.67 0.16 5.36
N TYR A 100 12.22 0.52 4.16
CA TYR A 100 10.98 1.26 3.95
C TYR A 100 9.76 0.55 4.55
N PHE A 101 9.61 -0.76 4.34
CA PHE A 101 8.48 -1.51 4.89
C PHE A 101 8.52 -1.60 6.42
N GLU A 102 9.71 -1.72 7.02
CA GLU A 102 9.88 -1.67 8.48
C GLU A 102 9.44 -0.33 9.04
N GLU A 103 9.99 0.76 8.52
CA GLU A 103 9.70 2.12 8.98
C GLU A 103 8.23 2.50 8.75
N LEU A 104 7.63 2.03 7.66
CA LEU A 104 6.22 2.21 7.39
C LEU A 104 5.34 1.50 8.45
N ALA A 105 5.70 0.29 8.84
CA ALA A 105 5.00 -0.45 9.88
C ALA A 105 5.18 0.22 11.25
N LEU A 106 6.39 0.63 11.59
CA LEU A 106 6.72 1.35 12.84
C LEU A 106 5.94 2.67 12.95
N ALA A 107 5.71 3.36 11.83
CA ALA A 107 4.89 4.56 11.76
C ALA A 107 3.37 4.33 11.90
N GLY A 108 2.95 3.06 12.05
CA GLY A 108 1.55 2.69 12.25
C GLY A 108 0.70 2.80 10.98
N TYR A 109 1.26 2.41 9.82
CA TYR A 109 0.47 2.27 8.59
C TYR A 109 -0.58 1.16 8.70
N ALA A 110 -0.18 0.00 9.22
CA ALA A 110 -1.05 -1.13 9.51
C ALA A 110 -0.88 -1.53 10.99
N THR A 111 -1.94 -2.06 11.59
CA THR A 111 -1.90 -2.57 12.98
C THR A 111 -1.39 -4.00 13.07
N ASP A 112 -1.34 -4.71 11.94
CA ASP A 112 -0.81 -6.08 11.85
C ASP A 112 0.67 -6.14 12.27
N PRO A 113 1.04 -6.89 13.32
CA PRO A 113 2.43 -6.99 13.77
C PRO A 113 3.35 -7.64 12.73
N MET A 114 2.79 -8.34 11.74
CA MET A 114 3.53 -9.01 10.66
C MET A 114 3.52 -8.25 9.34
N TYR A 115 3.03 -7.00 9.32
CA TYR A 115 2.86 -6.23 8.09
C TYR A 115 4.17 -6.08 7.28
N ALA A 116 5.25 -5.59 7.91
CA ALA A 116 6.54 -5.42 7.25
C ALA A 116 7.09 -6.74 6.71
N GLU A 117 7.04 -7.81 7.51
CA GLU A 117 7.53 -9.14 7.13
C GLU A 117 6.76 -9.73 5.94
N LYS A 118 5.44 -9.51 5.88
CA LYS A 118 4.63 -9.92 4.72
C LYS A 118 5.06 -9.19 3.44
N LEU A 119 5.30 -7.88 3.51
CA LEU A 119 5.77 -7.09 2.36
C LEU A 119 7.16 -7.53 1.89
N LYS A 120 8.11 -7.67 2.83
CA LYS A 120 9.46 -8.17 2.52
C LYS A 120 9.42 -9.54 1.89
N ARG A 121 8.58 -10.45 2.37
CA ARG A 121 8.44 -11.78 1.79
C ARG A 121 7.99 -11.72 0.33
N ILE A 122 7.02 -10.85 0.01
CA ILE A 122 6.59 -10.65 -1.39
C ILE A 122 7.75 -10.06 -2.20
N TYR A 123 8.45 -9.04 -1.68
CA TYR A 123 9.61 -8.42 -2.34
C TYR A 123 10.71 -9.42 -2.66
N GLN A 124 11.10 -10.26 -1.70
CA GLN A 124 12.15 -11.27 -1.87
C GLN A 124 11.78 -12.37 -2.86
N THR A 125 10.48 -12.61 -3.07
CA THR A 125 9.99 -13.54 -4.11
C THR A 125 9.79 -12.89 -5.47
N TRP A 126 9.98 -11.57 -5.57
CA TRP A 126 9.83 -10.85 -6.82
C TRP A 126 11.02 -11.18 -7.75
N PRO A 127 10.80 -11.64 -8.98
CA PRO A 127 11.89 -11.95 -9.89
C PRO A 127 12.64 -10.67 -10.31
N GLU A 128 13.97 -10.69 -10.21
CA GLU A 128 14.81 -9.57 -10.66
C GLU A 128 14.71 -9.36 -12.18
N ASP A 129 14.46 -10.45 -12.91
CA ASP A 129 14.35 -10.59 -14.36
C ASP A 129 12.89 -10.56 -14.85
N TRP A 130 11.93 -10.08 -14.05
CA TRP A 130 10.50 -10.12 -14.39
C TRP A 130 10.15 -9.54 -15.77
N LYS A 131 10.92 -8.57 -16.27
CA LYS A 131 10.74 -8.00 -17.62
C LYS A 131 11.15 -8.98 -18.72
N GLU A 132 12.21 -9.74 -18.50
CA GLU A 132 12.70 -10.76 -19.43
C GLU A 132 11.71 -11.93 -19.48
N ILE A 133 11.23 -12.38 -18.32
CA ILE A 133 10.19 -13.42 -18.20
C ILE A 133 8.93 -13.06 -19.03
N LEU A 134 8.47 -11.82 -18.98
CA LEU A 134 7.28 -11.39 -19.73
C LEU A 134 7.53 -11.29 -21.24
N CYS A 135 8.73 -10.92 -21.67
CA CYS A 135 9.08 -10.84 -23.08
C CYS A 135 9.25 -12.23 -23.71
N GLU A 136 9.88 -13.17 -23.00
CA GLU A 136 10.04 -14.55 -23.47
C GLU A 136 8.69 -15.25 -23.69
N GLN A 137 7.70 -15.00 -22.83
CA GLN A 137 6.34 -15.54 -22.99
C GLN A 137 5.54 -14.90 -24.13
N ALA A 138 5.89 -13.68 -24.55
CA ALA A 138 5.20 -12.98 -25.64
C ALA A 138 5.69 -13.40 -27.03
N ASP A 139 6.88 -14.02 -27.13
CA ASP A 139 7.47 -14.50 -28.38
C ASP A 139 7.12 -15.97 -28.69
N GLU A 140 6.45 -16.68 -27.77
CA GLU A 140 6.01 -18.07 -27.94
C GLU A 140 4.57 -18.24 -28.46
N ASP A 141 3.79 -17.14 -28.60
CA ASP A 141 2.42 -17.09 -29.16
C ASP A 141 2.38 -16.49 -30.58
#